data_AF-A0A9F7TFM5-F1
#
_entry.id   AF-A0A9F7TFM5-F1
#
_cell.length_a   1.000
_cell.length_b   1.000
_cell.length_c   1.000
_cell.angle_alpha   90.00
_cell.angle_beta   90.00
_cell.angle_gamma   90.00
#
_symmetry.space_group_name_H-M   'P 1'
#
loop_
_entity.id
_entity.type
_entity.pdbx_description
1 polymer ?
#
loop_
_entity_poly.entity_id
_entity_poly.type
_entity_poly.pdbx_seq_one_letter_code
_entity_poly.pdbx_strand_id
1 'polypeptide(L)'
;MPPPHNRVRLLIRDMMTVTQYQAILAVARNDFLKIFRKLVSSAQVLSTEETSYRRYCTALLVLRHFQCPAAVQGLTVSEWVNRKEVDDRVVIGFGRNETMQRAACFALTKEEEAWLQAYYSHIRPRVIRSDLNCDRFFLSSADTALLTVSNDLGVLHKAYEKSWSMGTLENFLRATSRQARGALETAAANLTDTEKEAVSSYLAYNTAVAKLRRVPTPQTVVATATLLDSLAGSDTDRFSGPSGTKSLDFAAFLMRFPASADSKAPTKLDRLKTGSGGGPHQSR
;
A
#
# COMPACT_ATOMS: atom_id res chain seq x y z
N MET A 1 8.17 5.87 -47.15
CA MET A 1 7.35 6.04 -45.93
C MET A 1 6.46 4.82 -45.77
N PRO A 2 6.43 4.13 -44.62
CA PRO A 2 5.54 2.98 -44.44
C PRO A 2 4.08 3.44 -44.21
N PRO A 3 3.08 2.64 -44.61
CA PRO A 3 1.67 3.03 -44.63
C PRO A 3 1.03 3.11 -43.21
N PRO A 4 -0.04 3.90 -43.05
CA PRO A 4 -0.62 4.27 -41.75
C PRO A 4 -1.23 3.12 -40.95
N HIS A 5 -1.52 1.96 -41.56
CA HIS A 5 -2.07 0.80 -40.86
C HIS A 5 -1.07 0.04 -39.98
N ASN A 6 0.24 0.30 -40.12
CA ASN A 6 1.28 -0.32 -39.29
C ASN A 6 1.58 0.44 -37.99
N ARG A 7 1.03 1.65 -37.79
CA ARG A 7 1.22 2.41 -36.54
C ARG A 7 0.37 1.90 -35.38
N VAL A 8 -0.79 1.32 -35.65
CA VAL A 8 -1.70 0.82 -34.60
C VAL A 8 -1.23 -0.55 -34.06
N ARG A 9 -0.65 -1.41 -34.91
CA ARG A 9 -0.11 -2.71 -34.47
C ARG A 9 1.23 -2.62 -33.72
N LEU A 10 1.98 -1.53 -33.85
CA LEU A 10 3.25 -1.34 -33.12
C LEU A 10 3.07 -0.82 -31.69
N LEU A 11 1.91 -0.22 -31.35
CA LEU A 11 1.65 0.29 -29.99
C LEU A 11 1.06 -0.76 -29.04
N ILE A 12 0.59 -1.89 -29.57
CA ILE A 12 0.05 -3.00 -28.77
C ILE A 12 1.18 -3.85 -28.13
N ARG A 13 2.44 -3.63 -28.54
CA ARG A 13 3.50 -4.62 -28.33
C ARG A 13 4.07 -4.74 -26.92
N ASP A 14 3.80 -3.85 -25.96
CA ASP A 14 4.34 -4.01 -24.58
C ASP A 14 3.40 -3.44 -23.47
N MET A 15 2.08 -3.62 -23.58
CA MET A 15 1.21 -3.33 -22.43
C MET A 15 1.20 -4.52 -21.48
N MET A 16 1.78 -4.33 -20.29
CA MET A 16 1.76 -5.36 -19.24
C MET A 16 0.33 -5.59 -18.74
N THR A 17 0.01 -6.84 -18.42
CA THR A 17 -1.25 -7.22 -17.76
C THR A 17 -1.26 -6.74 -16.30
N VAL A 18 -2.46 -6.70 -15.69
CA VAL A 18 -2.61 -6.45 -14.25
C VAL A 18 -1.71 -7.38 -13.41
N THR A 19 -1.70 -8.68 -13.74
CA THR A 19 -0.88 -9.68 -13.05
C THR A 19 0.62 -9.42 -13.19
N GLN A 20 1.08 -8.92 -14.34
CA GLN A 20 2.48 -8.56 -14.54
C GLN A 20 2.88 -7.35 -13.68
N TYR A 21 2.02 -6.34 -13.50
CA TYR A 21 2.32 -5.26 -12.55
C TYR A 21 2.39 -5.73 -11.10
N GLN A 22 1.60 -6.74 -10.73
CA GLN A 22 1.56 -7.26 -9.37
C GLN A 22 2.66 -8.26 -9.05
N ALA A 23 3.20 -8.99 -10.03
CA ALA A 23 4.08 -10.10 -9.70
C ALA A 23 5.48 -9.67 -9.18
N ILE A 24 5.91 -8.42 -9.36
CA ILE A 24 7.07 -7.88 -8.61
C ILE A 24 6.84 -7.90 -7.09
N LEU A 25 5.59 -7.68 -6.65
CA LEU A 25 5.22 -7.80 -5.23
C LEU A 25 5.36 -9.26 -4.80
N ALA A 26 5.01 -10.24 -5.63
CA ALA A 26 5.15 -11.65 -5.31
C ALA A 26 6.62 -12.05 -5.10
N VAL A 27 7.53 -11.57 -5.96
CA VAL A 27 8.97 -11.81 -5.82
C VAL A 27 9.53 -11.15 -4.55
N ALA A 28 9.16 -9.89 -4.29
CA ALA A 28 9.65 -9.14 -3.14
C ALA A 28 9.02 -9.59 -1.80
N ARG A 29 7.92 -10.34 -1.83
CA ARG A 29 7.11 -10.69 -0.65
C ARG A 29 7.91 -11.45 0.40
N ASN A 30 8.76 -12.38 0.01
CA ASN A 30 9.50 -13.21 0.97
C ASN A 30 10.46 -12.38 1.82
N ASP A 31 11.19 -11.45 1.20
CA ASP A 31 12.11 -10.58 1.92
C ASP A 31 11.35 -9.55 2.76
N PHE A 32 10.25 -9.02 2.24
CA PHE A 32 9.32 -8.20 3.01
C PHE A 32 8.80 -8.93 4.28
N LEU A 33 8.33 -10.17 4.14
CA LEU A 33 7.80 -10.95 5.26
C LEU A 33 8.86 -11.31 6.31
N LYS A 34 10.13 -11.49 5.92
CA LYS A 34 11.23 -11.65 6.88
C LYS A 34 11.35 -10.40 7.77
N ILE A 35 11.26 -9.21 7.18
CA ILE A 35 11.31 -7.95 7.94
C ILE A 35 10.05 -7.79 8.80
N PHE A 36 8.86 -8.11 8.27
CA PHE A 36 7.62 -8.11 9.05
C PHE A 36 7.72 -8.97 10.32
N ARG A 37 8.21 -10.22 10.19
CA ARG A 37 8.41 -11.13 11.34
C ARG A 37 9.35 -10.56 12.39
N LYS A 38 10.42 -9.88 11.97
CA LYS A 38 11.32 -9.18 12.89
C LYS A 38 10.60 -8.07 13.64
N LEU A 39 9.80 -7.25 12.94
CA LEU A 39 9.05 -6.15 13.56
C LEU A 39 8.07 -6.66 14.62
N VAL A 40 7.24 -7.67 14.30
CA VAL A 40 6.23 -8.20 15.22
C VAL A 40 6.87 -8.94 16.41
N SER A 41 8.04 -9.56 16.20
CA SER A 41 8.80 -10.22 17.26
C SER A 41 9.67 -9.26 18.07
N SER A 42 9.61 -7.95 17.81
CA SER A 42 10.48 -6.93 18.42
C SER A 42 11.99 -7.22 18.27
N ALA A 43 12.37 -7.94 17.21
CA ALA A 43 13.77 -8.18 16.87
C ALA A 43 14.41 -6.92 16.26
N GLN A 44 15.74 -6.89 16.20
CA GLN A 44 16.47 -5.80 15.57
C GLN A 44 16.18 -5.75 14.06
N VAL A 45 15.82 -4.56 13.57
CA VAL A 45 15.61 -4.25 12.16
C VAL A 45 16.55 -3.10 11.78
N LEU A 46 17.29 -3.26 10.70
CA LEU A 46 18.24 -2.25 10.22
C LEU A 46 17.50 -1.11 9.49
N SER A 47 18.06 0.09 9.49
CA SER A 47 17.49 1.25 8.76
C SER A 47 17.27 0.97 7.26
N THR A 48 18.15 0.17 6.64
CA THR A 48 18.00 -0.29 5.25
C THR A 48 16.81 -1.24 5.08
N GLU A 49 16.55 -2.11 6.06
CA GLU A 49 15.36 -2.98 6.08
C GLU A 49 14.09 -2.17 6.30
N GLU A 50 14.08 -1.19 7.20
CA GLU A 50 12.94 -0.28 7.42
C GLU A 50 12.60 0.49 6.12
N THR A 51 13.63 0.94 5.40
CA THR A 51 13.47 1.59 4.10
C THR A 51 12.89 0.65 3.05
N SER A 52 13.39 -0.59 2.97
CA SER A 52 12.86 -1.61 2.05
C SER A 52 11.43 -2.02 2.39
N TYR A 53 11.09 -2.09 3.67
CA TYR A 53 9.74 -2.36 4.14
C TYR A 53 8.76 -1.28 3.69
N ARG A 54 9.11 0.00 3.91
CA ARG A 54 8.32 1.14 3.43
C ARG A 54 8.12 1.07 1.91
N ARG A 55 9.18 0.81 1.15
CA ARG A 55 9.12 0.68 -0.32
C ARG A 55 8.09 -0.35 -0.74
N TYR A 56 8.11 -1.54 -0.13
CA TYR A 56 7.12 -2.58 -0.40
C TYR A 56 5.70 -2.12 -0.08
N CYS A 57 5.46 -1.49 1.09
CA CYS A 57 4.14 -0.95 1.44
C CYS A 57 3.64 0.09 0.41
N THR A 58 4.49 1.01 -0.02
CA THR A 58 4.09 1.99 -1.05
C THR A 58 3.84 1.33 -2.41
N ALA A 59 4.63 0.32 -2.77
CA ALA A 59 4.46 -0.44 -4.00
C ALA A 59 3.17 -1.26 -4.01
N LEU A 60 2.79 -1.85 -2.86
CA LEU A 60 1.52 -2.53 -2.68
C LEU A 60 0.34 -1.60 -3.03
N LEU A 61 0.35 -0.37 -2.49
CA LEU A 61 -0.73 0.59 -2.77
C LEU A 61 -0.78 1.03 -4.23
N VAL A 62 0.37 1.16 -4.90
CA VAL A 62 0.42 1.60 -6.31
C VAL A 62 0.13 0.47 -7.29
N LEU A 63 0.68 -0.73 -7.07
CA LEU A 63 0.66 -1.82 -8.05
C LEU A 63 -0.46 -2.83 -7.82
N ARG A 64 -0.90 -3.02 -6.57
CA ARG A 64 -2.04 -3.89 -6.25
C ARG A 64 -3.33 -3.11 -6.09
N HIS A 65 -3.28 -1.95 -5.43
CA HIS A 65 -4.46 -1.08 -5.24
C HIS A 65 -4.59 0.04 -6.28
N PHE A 66 -3.69 0.08 -7.28
CA PHE A 66 -3.73 1.01 -8.42
C PHE A 66 -3.83 2.50 -8.06
N GLN A 67 -3.40 2.84 -6.84
CA GLN A 67 -3.41 4.21 -6.36
C GLN A 67 -2.34 5.04 -7.07
N CYS A 68 -2.64 6.31 -7.29
CA CYS A 68 -1.66 7.24 -7.84
C CYS A 68 -0.51 7.42 -6.84
N PRO A 69 0.77 7.43 -7.27
CA PRO A 69 1.90 7.69 -6.39
C PRO A 69 1.74 8.95 -5.54
N ALA A 70 1.17 10.01 -6.12
CA ALA A 70 0.91 11.25 -5.40
C ALA A 70 -0.19 11.14 -4.34
N ALA A 71 -1.18 10.26 -4.54
CA ALA A 71 -2.19 9.93 -3.53
C ALA A 71 -1.58 9.13 -2.38
N VAL A 72 -0.74 8.14 -2.70
CA VAL A 72 0.00 7.33 -1.70
C VAL A 72 0.94 8.19 -0.88
N GLN A 73 1.66 9.12 -1.52
CA GLN A 73 2.51 10.10 -0.84
C GLN A 73 1.71 11.09 0.02
N GLY A 74 0.47 11.37 -0.38
CA GLY A 74 -0.45 12.29 0.30
C GLY A 74 -1.23 11.66 1.45
N LEU A 75 -1.21 10.33 1.61
CA LEU A 75 -1.91 9.63 2.68
C LEU A 75 -1.48 10.18 4.04
N THR A 76 -2.46 10.50 4.88
CA THR A 76 -2.26 11.10 6.19
C THR A 76 -2.42 10.11 7.34
N VAL A 77 -1.88 10.44 8.52
CA VAL A 77 -2.13 9.67 9.75
C VAL A 77 -3.60 9.79 10.12
N SER A 78 -4.20 10.96 9.94
CA SER A 78 -5.63 11.17 10.15
C SER A 78 -6.48 10.20 9.32
N GLU A 79 -6.20 10.02 8.03
CA GLU A 79 -6.90 9.05 7.18
C GLU A 79 -6.64 7.59 7.62
N TRP A 80 -5.42 7.28 8.05
CA TRP A 80 -5.07 5.94 8.55
C TRP A 80 -5.80 5.60 9.86
N VAL A 81 -5.82 6.52 10.82
CA VAL A 81 -6.46 6.31 12.12
C VAL A 81 -7.98 6.20 11.97
N ASN A 82 -8.58 6.95 11.04
CA ASN A 82 -10.01 6.89 10.74
C ASN A 82 -10.41 5.76 9.78
N ARG A 83 -9.52 4.79 9.51
CA ARG A 83 -9.85 3.62 8.70
C ARG A 83 -10.99 2.82 9.34
N LYS A 84 -11.79 2.15 8.50
CA LYS A 84 -12.99 1.45 8.95
C LYS A 84 -12.99 0.01 8.46
N GLU A 85 -13.20 -0.93 9.37
CA GLU A 85 -13.47 -2.31 9.02
C GLU A 85 -14.89 -2.42 8.44
N VAL A 86 -14.98 -3.04 7.27
CA VAL A 86 -16.22 -3.31 6.55
C VAL A 86 -16.07 -4.68 5.92
N ASP A 87 -16.94 -5.61 6.32
CA ASP A 87 -16.88 -7.02 5.96
C ASP A 87 -15.51 -7.63 6.34
N ASP A 88 -14.77 -8.21 5.39
CA ASP A 88 -13.45 -8.79 5.58
C ASP A 88 -12.29 -7.84 5.22
N ARG A 89 -12.60 -6.55 5.01
CA ARG A 89 -11.65 -5.52 4.56
C ARG A 89 -11.57 -4.31 5.46
N VAL A 90 -10.50 -3.53 5.28
CA VAL A 90 -10.27 -2.26 5.99
C VAL A 90 -10.19 -1.10 5.00
N VAL A 91 -11.17 -0.20 5.06
CA VAL A 91 -11.32 0.92 4.12
C VAL A 91 -10.63 2.17 4.63
N ILE A 92 -9.89 2.84 3.73
CA ILE A 92 -9.18 4.11 3.99
C ILE A 92 -9.66 5.19 3.01
N GLY A 93 -9.69 6.45 3.46
CA GLY A 93 -9.95 7.63 2.62
C GLY A 93 -11.37 7.73 2.07
N PHE A 94 -12.34 7.14 2.77
CA PHE A 94 -13.78 7.29 2.49
C PHE A 94 -14.30 8.63 3.05
N GLY A 95 -15.37 9.18 2.47
CA GLY A 95 -15.96 10.44 2.97
C GLY A 95 -15.23 11.72 2.53
N ARG A 96 -14.63 11.72 1.32
CA ARG A 96 -13.99 12.90 0.72
C ARG A 96 -14.93 14.11 0.76
N ASN A 97 -14.52 15.20 1.39
CA ASN A 97 -15.14 16.52 1.21
C ASN A 97 -14.39 17.32 0.15
N GLU A 98 -14.97 18.42 -0.35
CA GLU A 98 -14.42 19.23 -1.44
C GLU A 98 -12.99 19.76 -1.18
N THR A 99 -12.57 19.80 0.09
CA THR A 99 -11.23 20.23 0.52
C THR A 99 -10.20 19.09 0.53
N MET A 100 -10.61 17.82 0.54
CA MET A 100 -9.74 16.62 0.50
C MET A 100 -9.31 16.25 -0.93
N GLN A 101 -8.66 17.18 -1.62
CA GLN A 101 -8.33 17.10 -3.05
C GLN A 101 -7.33 15.99 -3.45
N ARG A 102 -6.79 15.20 -2.50
CA ARG A 102 -5.69 14.25 -2.71
C ARG A 102 -5.81 12.91 -1.97
N ALA A 103 -6.96 12.61 -1.36
CA ALA A 103 -7.14 11.41 -0.54
C ALA A 103 -7.11 10.11 -1.38
N ALA A 104 -6.20 9.19 -1.08
CA ALA A 104 -6.24 7.83 -1.62
C ALA A 104 -7.43 7.08 -1.01
N CYS A 105 -8.25 6.41 -1.83
CA CYS A 105 -9.39 5.63 -1.35
C CYS A 105 -9.26 4.18 -1.83
N PHE A 106 -9.16 3.25 -0.89
CA PHE A 106 -8.88 1.84 -1.17
C PHE A 106 -9.32 0.95 0.00
N ALA A 107 -9.46 -0.35 -0.28
CA ALA A 107 -9.84 -1.36 0.72
C ALA A 107 -8.75 -2.42 0.92
N LEU A 108 -8.16 -2.36 2.12
CA LEU A 108 -7.26 -3.30 2.79
C LEU A 108 -7.78 -4.74 2.82
N THR A 109 -7.03 -5.78 2.46
CA THR A 109 -7.23 -7.06 3.15
C THR A 109 -6.74 -6.93 4.61
N LYS A 110 -7.18 -7.81 5.52
CA LYS A 110 -6.67 -7.81 6.91
C LYS A 110 -5.16 -8.02 6.99
N GLU A 111 -4.61 -8.85 6.10
CA GLU A 111 -3.16 -9.10 6.04
C GLU A 111 -2.39 -7.84 5.61
N GLU A 112 -2.90 -7.14 4.61
CA GLU A 112 -2.29 -5.90 4.13
C GLU A 112 -2.42 -4.75 5.14
N GLU A 113 -3.54 -4.65 5.84
CA GLU A 113 -3.71 -3.69 6.93
C GLU A 113 -2.68 -3.95 8.03
N ALA A 114 -2.49 -5.20 8.45
CA ALA A 114 -1.50 -5.58 9.44
C ALA A 114 -0.07 -5.14 9.05
N TRP A 115 0.27 -5.28 7.78
CA TRP A 115 1.55 -4.85 7.24
C TRP A 115 1.74 -3.33 7.33
N LEU A 116 0.73 -2.55 6.96
CA LEU A 116 0.77 -1.08 7.07
C LEU A 116 0.73 -0.64 8.55
N GLN A 117 0.01 -1.34 9.41
CA GLN A 117 -0.04 -1.10 10.85
C GLN A 117 1.33 -1.33 11.50
N ALA A 118 2.07 -2.35 11.07
CA ALA A 118 3.43 -2.59 11.54
C ALA A 118 4.39 -1.46 11.12
N TYR A 119 4.26 -0.92 9.91
CA TYR A 119 4.97 0.29 9.52
C TYR A 119 4.63 1.47 10.45
N TYR A 120 3.33 1.74 10.64
CA TYR A 120 2.84 2.84 11.47
C TYR A 120 3.30 2.75 12.93
N SER A 121 3.33 1.55 13.50
CA SER A 121 3.59 1.32 14.92
C SER A 121 5.06 1.16 15.27
N HIS A 122 5.87 0.61 14.35
CA HIS A 122 7.25 0.25 14.66
C HIS A 122 8.29 1.08 13.91
N ILE A 123 8.05 1.39 12.63
CA ILE A 123 9.03 2.12 11.79
C ILE A 123 8.77 3.62 11.88
N ARG A 124 7.56 4.06 11.58
CA ARG A 124 7.20 5.48 11.52
C ARG A 124 7.60 6.27 12.78
N PRO A 125 7.41 5.75 14.01
CA PRO A 125 7.78 6.48 15.22
C PRO A 125 9.29 6.67 15.41
N ARG A 126 10.12 5.86 14.76
CA ARG A 126 11.59 5.98 14.78
C ARG A 126 12.10 6.98 13.75
N VAL A 127 11.34 7.14 12.66
CA VAL A 127 11.68 8.00 11.53
C VAL A 127 11.08 9.40 11.66
N ILE A 128 9.96 9.56 12.38
CA ILE A 128 9.34 10.87 12.59
C ILE A 128 10.23 11.73 13.47
N ARG A 129 10.59 12.91 12.95
CA ARG A 129 11.34 13.89 13.73
C ARG A 129 10.40 14.57 14.74
N SER A 130 10.88 14.74 15.97
CA SER A 130 10.11 15.33 17.07
C SER A 130 9.75 16.81 16.87
N ASP A 131 10.43 17.50 15.96
CA ASP A 131 10.25 18.92 15.65
C ASP A 131 9.28 19.19 14.49
N LEU A 132 8.88 18.16 13.74
CA LEU A 132 7.96 18.29 12.61
C LEU A 132 6.60 17.70 12.95
N ASN A 133 5.58 18.55 13.02
CA ASN A 133 4.19 18.11 13.01
C ASN A 133 3.83 17.59 11.60
N CYS A 134 4.34 16.41 11.25
CA CYS A 134 4.13 15.77 9.95
C CYS A 134 2.95 14.81 10.04
N ASP A 135 1.80 15.22 9.49
CA ASP A 135 0.60 14.37 9.39
C ASP A 135 0.71 13.35 8.23
N ARG A 136 1.82 13.28 7.49
CA ARG A 136 1.97 12.27 6.43
C ARG A 136 2.13 10.88 7.03
N PHE A 137 1.44 9.91 6.48
CA PHE A 137 1.54 8.52 6.87
C PHE A 137 2.95 7.98 6.54
N PHE A 138 3.35 8.03 5.27
CA PHE A 138 4.69 7.60 4.87
C PHE A 138 5.72 8.73 4.99
N LEU A 139 6.85 8.41 5.62
CA LEU A 139 7.99 9.30 5.83
C LEU A 139 9.23 8.80 5.08
N SER A 140 10.00 9.74 4.53
CA SER A 140 11.34 9.47 4.00
C SER A 140 12.30 9.13 5.14
N SER A 141 13.34 8.34 4.84
CA SER A 141 14.41 8.03 5.78
C SER A 141 15.48 9.13 5.84
N ALA A 142 15.46 10.09 4.92
CA ALA A 142 16.36 11.23 4.91
C ALA A 142 15.69 12.45 5.55
N ASP A 143 16.42 13.12 6.45
CA ASP A 143 15.95 14.16 7.38
C ASP A 143 15.24 15.37 6.77
N THR A 144 15.28 15.52 5.43
CA THR A 144 14.72 16.68 4.70
C THR A 144 14.06 16.33 3.36
N ALA A 145 14.17 15.09 2.88
CA ALA A 145 13.68 14.73 1.55
C ALA A 145 12.19 14.36 1.58
N LEU A 146 11.40 14.95 0.69
CA LEU A 146 10.06 14.46 0.40
C LEU A 146 10.18 13.00 -0.08
N LEU A 147 9.36 12.12 0.49
CA LEU A 147 9.22 10.76 -0.04
C LEU A 147 8.77 10.84 -1.49
N THR A 148 9.53 10.24 -2.40
CA THR A 148 9.12 10.14 -3.81
C THR A 148 8.74 8.69 -4.09
N VAL A 149 7.44 8.39 -4.05
CA VAL A 149 6.92 7.02 -4.25
C VAL A 149 7.36 6.44 -5.61
N SER A 150 7.43 7.26 -6.67
CA SER A 150 7.93 6.82 -7.97
C SER A 150 9.41 6.40 -7.94
N ASN A 151 10.23 7.07 -7.13
CA ASN A 151 11.64 6.68 -6.95
C ASN A 151 11.75 5.37 -6.16
N ASP A 152 10.95 5.23 -5.11
CA ASP A 152 10.90 4.01 -4.29
C ASP A 152 10.47 2.78 -5.13
N LEU A 153 9.51 2.97 -6.05
CA LEU A 153 9.14 1.96 -7.06
C LEU A 153 10.31 1.61 -7.99
N GLY A 154 11.04 2.61 -8.49
CA GLY A 154 12.22 2.38 -9.34
C GLY A 154 13.32 1.60 -8.65
N VAL A 155 13.58 1.91 -7.38
CA VAL A 155 14.57 1.19 -6.58
C VAL A 155 14.11 -0.24 -6.31
N LEU A 156 12.83 -0.45 -6.00
CA LEU A 156 12.27 -1.80 -5.84
C LEU A 156 12.40 -2.62 -7.13
N HIS A 157 12.05 -2.04 -8.27
CA HIS A 157 12.23 -2.68 -9.58
C HIS A 157 13.67 -3.11 -9.80
N LYS A 158 14.63 -2.18 -9.65
CA LYS A 158 16.04 -2.48 -9.85
C LYS A 158 16.56 -3.59 -8.91
N ALA A 159 16.02 -3.68 -7.69
CA ALA A 159 16.41 -4.73 -6.74
C ALA A 159 15.97 -6.12 -7.20
N TYR A 160 14.85 -6.23 -7.91
CA TYR A 160 14.26 -7.51 -8.32
C TYR A 160 14.27 -7.76 -9.83
N GLU A 161 14.75 -6.82 -10.66
CA GLU A 161 14.74 -6.89 -12.13
C GLU A 161 15.43 -8.15 -12.68
N LYS A 162 16.48 -8.64 -12.03
CA LYS A 162 17.19 -9.86 -12.47
C LYS A 162 16.43 -11.14 -12.14
N SER A 163 15.60 -11.10 -11.11
CA SER A 163 14.70 -12.20 -10.74
C SER A 163 13.35 -12.08 -11.47
N TRP A 164 13.23 -11.06 -12.33
CA TRP A 164 12.01 -10.62 -12.99
C TRP A 164 12.25 -10.48 -14.49
N SER A 165 11.96 -11.53 -15.25
CA SER A 165 12.21 -11.58 -16.69
C SER A 165 11.16 -10.82 -17.52
N MET A 166 10.94 -9.51 -17.27
CA MET A 166 10.05 -8.67 -18.07
C MET A 166 10.54 -7.20 -18.13
N GLY A 167 11.19 -6.84 -19.25
CA GLY A 167 11.29 -5.47 -19.77
C GLY A 167 12.19 -4.47 -19.02
N THR A 168 12.68 -3.46 -19.75
CA THR A 168 13.64 -2.45 -19.28
C THR A 168 13.01 -1.40 -18.35
N LEU A 169 13.78 -0.95 -17.34
CA LEU A 169 13.46 0.05 -16.30
C LEU A 169 12.80 1.36 -16.80
N GLU A 170 13.07 1.76 -18.05
CA GLU A 170 12.60 3.02 -18.63
C GLU A 170 11.08 3.01 -18.91
N ASN A 171 10.52 1.85 -19.26
CA ASN A 171 9.07 1.65 -19.41
C ASN A 171 8.37 1.58 -18.05
N PHE A 172 9.03 1.03 -17.03
CA PHE A 172 8.48 0.89 -15.68
C PHE A 172 8.30 2.26 -14.99
N LEU A 173 9.28 3.15 -15.08
CA LEU A 173 9.33 4.41 -14.30
C LEU A 173 8.43 5.54 -14.83
N ARG A 174 8.32 5.71 -16.15
CA ARG A 174 7.50 6.80 -16.75
C ARG A 174 5.99 6.51 -16.70
N ALA A 175 5.63 5.26 -16.43
CA ALA A 175 4.37 4.73 -16.91
C ALA A 175 3.69 3.71 -15.97
N THR A 176 4.24 3.37 -14.80
CA THR A 176 3.66 2.34 -13.91
C THR A 176 2.24 2.64 -13.45
N SER A 177 1.92 3.85 -12.95
CA SER A 177 0.56 4.12 -12.47
C SER A 177 -0.44 4.31 -13.62
N ARG A 178 -0.05 5.02 -14.68
CA ARG A 178 -0.92 5.27 -15.84
C ARG A 178 -1.15 4.00 -16.66
N GLN A 179 -0.11 3.20 -16.91
CA GLN A 179 -0.25 1.94 -17.64
C GLN A 179 -0.84 0.83 -16.78
N ALA A 180 -0.56 0.74 -15.48
CA ALA A 180 -1.28 -0.21 -14.61
C ALA A 180 -2.77 0.11 -14.57
N ARG A 181 -3.14 1.40 -14.54
CA ARG A 181 -4.52 1.85 -14.72
C ARG A 181 -5.06 1.52 -16.11
N GLY A 182 -4.30 1.76 -17.18
CA GLY A 182 -4.71 1.42 -18.53
C GLY A 182 -4.91 -0.09 -18.74
N ALA A 183 -4.07 -0.92 -18.12
CA ALA A 183 -4.21 -2.38 -18.11
C ALA A 183 -5.47 -2.80 -17.35
N LEU A 184 -5.75 -2.15 -16.23
CA LEU A 184 -6.98 -2.38 -15.47
C LEU A 184 -8.23 -1.91 -16.22
N GLU A 185 -8.19 -0.73 -16.86
CA GLU A 185 -9.26 -0.22 -17.73
C GLU A 185 -9.51 -1.15 -18.92
N THR A 186 -8.45 -1.74 -19.48
CA THR A 186 -8.54 -2.76 -20.55
C THR A 186 -9.18 -4.04 -20.02
N ALA A 187 -8.78 -4.52 -18.84
CA ALA A 187 -9.42 -5.69 -18.20
C ALA A 187 -10.91 -5.41 -17.86
N ALA A 188 -11.21 -4.17 -17.49
CA ALA A 188 -12.54 -3.68 -17.17
C ALA A 188 -13.44 -3.43 -18.40
N ALA A 189 -12.94 -3.62 -19.62
CA ALA A 189 -13.68 -3.26 -20.85
C ALA A 189 -15.03 -3.98 -20.97
N ASN A 190 -15.12 -5.21 -20.45
CA ASN A 190 -16.31 -6.05 -20.49
C ASN A 190 -17.24 -5.87 -19.28
N LEU A 191 -16.91 -4.98 -18.34
CA LEU A 191 -17.76 -4.70 -17.19
C LEU A 191 -18.97 -3.84 -17.57
N THR A 192 -20.01 -3.90 -16.74
CA THR A 192 -21.17 -3.01 -16.84
C THR A 192 -20.77 -1.54 -16.63
N ASP A 193 -21.57 -0.60 -17.13
CA ASP A 193 -21.30 0.83 -16.97
C ASP A 193 -21.22 1.25 -15.49
N THR A 194 -22.03 0.61 -14.63
CA THR A 194 -22.00 0.84 -13.19
C THR A 194 -20.69 0.38 -12.56
N GLU A 195 -20.18 -0.79 -12.95
CA GLU A 195 -18.89 -1.30 -12.46
C GLU A 195 -17.71 -0.48 -13.00
N LYS A 196 -17.76 -0.04 -14.26
CA LYS A 196 -16.76 0.87 -14.83
C LYS A 196 -16.69 2.19 -14.06
N GLU A 197 -17.84 2.76 -13.70
CA GLU A 197 -17.88 4.00 -12.91
C GLU A 197 -17.39 3.78 -11.48
N ALA A 198 -17.66 2.62 -10.88
CA ALA A 198 -17.13 2.23 -9.58
C ALA A 198 -15.59 2.11 -9.59
N VAL A 199 -15.03 1.39 -10.57
CA VAL A 199 -13.57 1.30 -10.81
C VAL A 199 -12.98 2.70 -11.04
N SER A 200 -13.60 3.51 -11.89
CA SER A 200 -13.11 4.85 -12.16
C SER A 200 -13.14 5.76 -10.91
N SER A 201 -14.14 5.61 -10.05
CA SER A 201 -14.25 6.31 -8.76
C SER A 201 -13.18 5.85 -7.77
N TYR A 202 -12.87 4.55 -7.73
CA TYR A 202 -11.80 3.97 -6.89
C TYR A 202 -10.40 4.46 -7.32
N LEU A 203 -10.18 4.59 -8.63
CA LEU A 203 -8.91 5.08 -9.19
C LEU A 203 -8.78 6.61 -9.20
N ALA A 204 -9.89 7.32 -8.98
CA ALA A 204 -9.97 8.76 -9.12
C ALA A 204 -8.96 9.48 -8.21
N TYR A 205 -8.09 10.25 -8.84
CA TYR A 205 -7.12 11.13 -8.19
C TYR A 205 -7.20 12.51 -8.84
N ASN A 206 -7.55 13.53 -8.06
CA ASN A 206 -7.49 14.96 -8.39
C ASN A 206 -7.70 15.31 -9.88
N THR A 207 -8.87 14.96 -10.43
CA THR A 207 -9.32 15.50 -11.72
C THR A 207 -10.59 16.32 -11.50
N ALA A 208 -10.83 17.32 -12.35
CA ALA A 208 -12.10 18.06 -12.34
C ALA A 208 -13.31 17.10 -12.45
N VAL A 209 -13.13 15.97 -13.14
CA VAL A 209 -14.09 14.88 -13.25
C VAL A 209 -14.30 14.15 -11.90
N ALA A 210 -13.24 13.93 -11.11
CA ALA A 210 -13.35 13.33 -9.79
C ALA A 210 -14.17 14.17 -8.80
N LYS A 211 -14.24 15.50 -8.99
CA LYS A 211 -15.06 16.40 -8.16
C LYS A 211 -16.56 16.29 -8.44
N LEU A 212 -16.93 15.83 -9.64
CA LEU A 212 -18.33 15.65 -10.06
C LEU A 212 -18.87 14.27 -9.70
N ARG A 213 -18.03 13.37 -9.19
CA ARG A 213 -18.40 11.99 -8.86
C ARG A 213 -18.94 11.89 -7.44
N ARG A 214 -19.89 10.98 -7.26
CA ARG A 214 -20.43 10.64 -5.94
C ARG A 214 -19.30 10.12 -5.06
N VAL A 215 -19.24 10.62 -3.83
CA VAL A 215 -18.26 10.16 -2.84
C VAL A 215 -18.49 8.66 -2.59
N PRO A 216 -17.47 7.80 -2.77
CA PRO A 216 -17.64 6.38 -2.56
C PRO A 216 -17.90 6.10 -1.07
N THR A 217 -18.90 5.27 -0.79
CA THR A 217 -19.17 4.75 0.55
C THR A 217 -18.22 3.59 0.84
N PRO A 218 -17.93 3.28 2.11
CA PRO A 218 -17.06 2.14 2.44
C PRO A 218 -17.46 0.83 1.76
N GLN A 219 -18.75 0.52 1.69
CA GLN A 219 -19.27 -0.68 1.01
C GLN A 219 -18.95 -0.68 -0.49
N THR A 220 -19.11 0.46 -1.17
CA THR A 220 -18.77 0.57 -2.60
C THR A 220 -17.28 0.41 -2.84
N VAL A 221 -16.43 0.84 -1.90
CA VAL A 221 -14.96 0.66 -1.99
C VAL A 221 -14.60 -0.81 -1.84
N VAL A 222 -15.21 -1.54 -0.89
CA VAL A 222 -15.00 -2.99 -0.71
C VAL A 222 -15.48 -3.79 -1.92
N ALA A 223 -16.68 -3.49 -2.43
CA ALA A 223 -17.22 -4.14 -3.62
C ALA A 223 -16.30 -3.92 -4.84
N THR A 224 -15.83 -2.69 -5.02
CA THR A 224 -14.89 -2.38 -6.12
C THR A 224 -13.56 -3.09 -5.93
N ALA A 225 -12.98 -3.13 -4.73
CA ALA A 225 -11.73 -3.84 -4.49
C ALA A 225 -11.85 -5.35 -4.78
N THR A 226 -12.99 -5.96 -4.45
CA THR A 226 -13.28 -7.36 -4.76
C THR A 226 -13.38 -7.60 -6.27
N LEU A 227 -13.99 -6.66 -6.99
CA LEU A 227 -14.01 -6.66 -8.45
C LEU A 227 -12.60 -6.49 -9.06
N LEU A 228 -11.74 -5.66 -8.48
CA LEU A 228 -10.35 -5.54 -8.92
C LEU A 228 -9.57 -6.85 -8.73
N ASP A 229 -9.80 -7.56 -7.63
CA ASP A 229 -9.19 -8.87 -7.38
C ASP A 229 -9.65 -9.93 -8.40
N SER A 230 -10.92 -9.87 -8.85
CA SER A 230 -11.40 -10.79 -9.90
C SER A 230 -10.80 -10.46 -11.27
N LEU A 231 -10.66 -9.18 -11.61
CA LEU A 231 -9.99 -8.70 -12.83
C LEU A 231 -8.50 -9.03 -12.86
N ALA A 232 -7.85 -9.08 -11.70
CA ALA A 232 -6.47 -9.51 -11.58
C ALA A 232 -6.28 -11.01 -11.81
N GLY A 233 -7.37 -11.78 -12.02
CA GLY A 233 -7.35 -13.23 -12.01
C GLY A 233 -7.17 -13.69 -10.57
N SER A 234 -8.27 -14.09 -9.92
CA SER A 234 -8.26 -14.58 -8.54
C SER A 234 -7.29 -15.75 -8.38
N ASP A 235 -6.09 -15.42 -7.93
CA ASP A 235 -5.07 -16.35 -7.48
C ASP A 235 -4.74 -16.05 -6.03
N THR A 236 -5.77 -15.81 -5.22
CA THR A 236 -5.66 -15.90 -3.76
C THR A 236 -4.96 -17.21 -3.33
N ASP A 237 -5.04 -18.26 -4.15
CA ASP A 237 -4.29 -19.51 -3.98
C ASP A 237 -2.85 -19.52 -4.52
N ARG A 238 -2.46 -18.82 -5.60
CA ARG A 238 -1.03 -18.73 -5.98
C ARG A 238 -0.22 -17.73 -5.14
N PHE A 239 -0.86 -16.83 -4.40
CA PHE A 239 -0.19 -16.03 -3.37
C PHE A 239 0.11 -16.83 -2.09
N SER A 240 -0.35 -18.08 -2.03
CA SER A 240 0.08 -19.07 -1.04
C SER A 240 1.31 -19.80 -1.59
N GLY A 241 2.51 -19.29 -1.30
CA GLY A 241 3.73 -20.03 -1.60
C GLY A 241 3.71 -21.43 -0.96
N PRO A 242 4.51 -22.39 -1.47
CA PRO A 242 4.63 -23.71 -0.89
C PRO A 242 5.37 -23.60 0.46
N SER A 243 4.61 -23.38 1.53
CA SER A 243 5.03 -23.65 2.90
C SER A 243 3.78 -23.92 3.71
N GLY A 244 3.67 -25.16 4.21
CA GLY A 244 2.57 -25.68 5.03
C GLY A 244 2.46 -25.04 6.40
N THR A 245 2.53 -23.72 6.49
CA THR A 245 2.37 -22.93 7.71
C THR A 245 1.43 -21.76 7.44
N LYS A 246 0.25 -22.04 6.85
CA LYS A 246 -0.87 -21.09 6.93
C LYS A 246 -1.40 -21.10 8.38
N SER A 247 -1.84 -19.94 8.87
CA SER A 247 -2.68 -19.73 10.07
C SER A 247 -2.01 -19.28 11.39
N LEU A 248 -0.92 -19.89 11.86
CA LEU A 248 -0.47 -19.66 13.25
C LEU A 248 0.08 -18.24 13.54
N ASP A 249 0.80 -17.63 12.59
CA ASP A 249 1.49 -16.34 12.81
C ASP A 249 0.54 -15.12 12.67
N PHE A 250 -0.43 -15.21 11.75
CA PHE A 250 -1.38 -14.11 11.51
C PHE A 250 -2.46 -14.04 12.59
N ALA A 251 -2.95 -15.19 13.07
CA ALA A 251 -3.87 -15.22 14.21
C ALA A 251 -3.22 -14.65 15.48
N ALA A 252 -1.94 -14.99 15.73
CA ALA A 252 -1.17 -14.42 16.83
C ALA A 252 -1.00 -12.90 16.69
N PHE A 253 -0.79 -12.39 15.47
CA PHE A 253 -0.76 -10.95 15.19
C PHE A 253 -2.10 -10.27 15.50
N LEU A 254 -3.23 -10.77 14.98
CA LEU A 254 -4.56 -10.19 15.24
C LEU A 254 -4.92 -10.20 16.73
N MET A 255 -4.44 -11.20 17.48
CA MET A 255 -4.59 -11.24 18.95
C MET A 255 -3.73 -10.18 19.65
N ARG A 256 -2.55 -9.86 19.10
CA ARG A 256 -1.63 -8.86 19.67
C ARG A 256 -2.03 -7.43 19.32
N PHE A 257 -2.65 -7.24 18.17
CA PHE A 257 -3.12 -5.96 17.64
C PHE A 257 -4.52 -6.14 17.03
N PRO A 258 -5.57 -6.21 17.86
CA PRO A 258 -6.92 -6.29 17.35
C PRO A 258 -7.21 -5.08 16.47
N ALA A 259 -7.83 -5.32 15.32
CA ALA A 259 -8.33 -4.29 14.41
C ALA A 259 -9.48 -3.53 15.11
N SER A 260 -9.17 -2.72 16.11
CA SER A 260 -10.14 -1.86 16.78
C SER A 260 -9.84 -0.42 16.44
N ALA A 261 -10.90 0.30 16.07
CA ALA A 261 -10.93 1.74 15.83
C ALA A 261 -10.49 2.57 17.06
N ASP A 262 -10.31 1.94 18.22
CA ASP A 262 -9.92 2.60 19.48
C ASP A 262 -8.43 2.48 19.83
N SER A 263 -7.55 2.09 18.91
CA SER A 263 -6.11 2.11 19.18
C SER A 263 -5.58 3.55 19.26
N LYS A 264 -5.80 4.24 20.38
CA LYS A 264 -5.04 5.44 20.75
C LYS A 264 -3.56 5.03 20.81
N ALA A 265 -2.73 5.76 20.07
CA ALA A 265 -1.29 5.62 20.17
C ALA A 265 -0.87 5.79 21.66
N PRO A 266 -0.10 4.87 22.25
CA PRO A 266 0.30 4.98 23.66
C PRO A 266 1.09 6.27 23.87
N THR A 267 0.62 7.07 24.81
CA THR A 267 1.18 8.37 25.16
C THR A 267 2.56 8.19 25.79
N LYS A 268 3.42 9.22 25.74
CA LYS A 268 4.76 9.20 26.38
C LYS A 268 4.69 8.80 27.87
N LEU A 269 3.58 9.11 28.53
CA LEU A 269 3.30 8.79 29.93
C LEU A 269 3.02 7.30 30.17
N ASP A 270 2.37 6.62 29.22
CA ASP A 270 2.04 5.19 29.31
C ASP A 270 3.31 4.33 29.20
N ARG A 271 4.33 4.83 28.48
CA ARG A 271 5.63 4.18 28.27
C ARG A 271 6.56 4.26 29.48
N LEU A 272 6.43 5.30 30.30
CA LEU A 272 7.23 5.48 31.52
C LEU A 272 6.76 4.55 32.64
N LYS A 273 5.47 4.18 32.65
CA LYS A 273 4.92 3.25 33.65
C LYS A 273 5.29 1.80 33.42
N THR A 274 5.53 1.39 32.16
CA THR A 274 5.95 0.02 31.83
C THR A 274 7.47 -0.18 31.86
N GLY A 275 8.24 0.86 32.15
CA GLY A 275 9.70 0.83 32.16
C GLY A 275 10.31 1.74 33.22
N SER A 276 10.05 1.47 34.50
CA SER A 276 10.87 1.88 35.65
C SER A 276 10.39 1.22 36.93
N GLY A 277 10.69 -0.07 37.08
CA GLY A 277 10.69 -0.78 38.37
C GLY A 277 12.12 -0.90 38.89
N GLY A 278 12.83 0.23 38.98
CA GLY A 278 14.17 0.30 39.56
C GLY A 278 14.12 1.13 40.83
N GLY A 279 14.03 0.45 41.97
CA GLY A 279 14.30 1.03 43.29
C GLY A 279 13.86 0.09 44.42
N PRO A 280 14.49 0.16 45.62
CA PRO A 280 15.35 1.24 46.08
C PRO A 280 16.74 0.83 46.60
N HIS A 281 17.62 1.83 46.60
CA HIS A 281 18.69 2.02 47.60
C HIS A 281 18.28 1.52 48.99
N GLN A 282 19.12 0.70 49.63
CA GLN A 282 19.27 0.73 51.08
C GLN A 282 20.70 1.16 51.40
N SER A 283 20.79 2.33 52.02
CA SER A 283 21.96 2.78 52.76
C SER A 283 21.76 2.39 54.21
N ARG A 284 22.57 1.45 54.71
CA ARG A 284 23.24 1.52 56.01
C ARG A 284 24.24 0.38 56.14
#